data_AF-A0A7C5ETV3-F1
#
_entry.id   AF-A0A7C5ETV3-F1
#
_cell.length_a   1.000
_cell.length_b   1.000
_cell.length_c   1.000
_cell.angle_alpha   90.00
_cell.angle_beta   90.00
_cell.angle_gamma   90.00
#
_symmetry.space_group_name_H-M   'P 1'
#
loop_
_entity.id
_entity.type
_entity.pdbx_description
1 polymer ?
#
loop_
_entity_poly.entity_id
_entity_poly.type
_entity_poly.pdbx_seq_one_letter_code
_entity_poly.pdbx_strand_id
1 'polypeptide(L)'
;GEGARGLAKSRVAVRDRAQSHVFATTEGHAPLARGHVDCVEIVRDQALAHATPIVLVTDARAQITHEAAIGTVGKKELETLMARGVEEEEAVDIIVRGMLG
;
A
#
# COMPACT_ATOMS: atom_id res chain seq x y z
N GLY A 1 17.06 -17.53 4.68
CA GLY A 1 17.42 -18.94 4.48
C GLY A 1 16.86 -19.45 3.17
N GLU A 2 17.33 -20.59 2.68
CA GLU A 2 16.77 -21.22 1.47
C GLU A 2 15.25 -21.42 1.62
N GLY A 3 14.49 -21.09 0.57
CA GLY A 3 13.04 -21.22 0.55
C GLY A 3 12.27 -20.29 1.50
N ALA A 4 12.93 -19.32 2.15
CA ALA A 4 12.28 -18.38 3.07
C ALA A 4 11.18 -17.57 2.38
N ARG A 5 10.12 -17.24 3.12
CA ARG A 5 8.97 -16.48 2.61
C ARG A 5 8.71 -15.26 3.47
N GLY A 6 8.47 -14.11 2.84
CA GLY A 6 8.13 -12.86 3.50
C GLY A 6 6.92 -12.19 2.84
N LEU A 7 6.12 -11.52 3.67
CA LEU A 7 5.05 -10.64 3.23
C LEU A 7 5.13 -9.36 4.06
N ALA A 8 5.24 -8.23 3.40
CA ALA A 8 5.13 -6.92 4.03
C ALA A 8 3.89 -6.21 3.47
N LYS A 9 3.03 -5.70 4.36
CA LYS A 9 1.87 -4.90 3.99
C LYS A 9 1.96 -3.55 4.67
N SER A 10 1.75 -2.49 3.89
CA SER A 10 1.61 -1.13 4.39
C SER A 10 0.26 -0.57 3.92
N ARG A 11 -0.48 0.02 4.85
CA ARG A 11 -1.75 0.71 4.60
C ARG A 11 -1.73 2.03 5.36
N VAL A 12 -1.83 3.14 4.65
CA VAL A 12 -1.77 4.48 5.25
C VAL A 12 -2.90 5.34 4.71
N ALA A 13 -3.59 6.06 5.59
CA ALA A 13 -4.50 7.13 5.20
C ALA A 13 -4.04 8.43 5.84
N VAL A 14 -3.82 9.45 5.02
CA VAL A 14 -3.28 10.76 5.43
C VAL A 14 -4.25 11.85 4.99
N ARG A 15 -4.59 12.77 5.90
CA ARG A 15 -5.59 13.83 5.67
C ARG A 15 -5.16 15.17 6.28
N ASP A 16 -5.98 16.19 6.06
CA ASP A 16 -5.75 17.56 6.54
C ASP A 16 -4.41 18.12 6.04
N ARG A 17 -3.44 18.34 6.95
CA ARG A 17 -2.07 18.80 6.66
C ARG A 17 -1.03 17.80 7.17
N ALA A 18 -1.43 16.56 7.42
CA ALA A 18 -0.55 15.53 7.94
C ALA A 18 0.43 15.02 6.86
N GLN A 19 1.53 14.42 7.32
CA GLN A 19 2.58 13.89 6.45
C GLN A 19 2.90 12.44 6.85
N SER A 20 2.95 11.53 5.87
CA SER A 20 3.44 10.15 6.07
C SER A 20 4.73 9.92 5.31
N HIS A 21 5.71 9.32 6.00
CA HIS A 21 6.95 8.83 5.38
C HIS A 21 7.08 7.33 5.67
N VAL A 22 6.94 6.49 4.65
CA VAL A 22 7.06 5.03 4.75
C VAL A 22 8.42 4.58 4.21
N PHE A 23 9.22 3.92 5.05
CA PHE A 23 10.48 3.29 4.65
C PHE A 23 10.32 1.78 4.75
N ALA A 24 10.49 1.08 3.63
CA ALA A 24 10.36 -0.37 3.58
C ALA A 24 11.56 -0.99 2.88
N THR A 25 12.19 -1.98 3.51
CA THR A 25 13.27 -2.76 2.90
C THR A 25 12.85 -4.22 2.82
N THR A 26 13.07 -4.86 1.67
CA THR A 26 12.82 -6.28 1.48
C THR A 26 13.96 -6.91 0.71
N GLU A 27 14.53 -7.98 1.27
CA GLU A 27 15.77 -8.56 0.77
C GLU A 27 15.66 -10.07 0.51
N GLY A 28 16.13 -10.51 -0.67
CA GLY A 28 16.17 -11.90 -1.10
C GLY A 28 17.62 -12.38 -1.28
N HIS A 29 18.19 -12.96 -0.22
CA HIS A 29 19.61 -13.36 -0.20
C HIS A 29 19.87 -14.86 -0.38
N ALA A 30 18.84 -15.68 -0.43
CA ALA A 30 18.98 -17.13 -0.37
C ALA A 30 18.23 -17.82 -1.52
N PRO A 31 18.63 -19.04 -1.88
CA PRO A 31 18.00 -19.78 -2.97
C PRO A 31 16.50 -19.92 -2.75
N LEU A 32 15.70 -19.72 -3.79
CA LEU A 32 14.25 -19.94 -3.75
C LEU A 32 13.50 -19.07 -2.71
N ALA A 33 14.14 -18.05 -2.14
CA ALA A 33 13.49 -17.11 -1.25
C ALA A 33 12.42 -16.31 -2.00
N ARG A 34 11.27 -16.11 -1.37
CA ARG A 34 10.13 -15.38 -1.95
C ARG A 34 9.66 -14.25 -1.04
N GLY A 35 9.39 -13.10 -1.62
CA GLY A 35 8.88 -11.94 -0.90
C GLY A 35 7.80 -11.24 -1.68
N HIS A 36 6.81 -10.70 -0.99
CA HIS A 36 5.82 -9.81 -1.57
C HIS A 36 5.64 -8.59 -0.68
N VAL A 37 5.58 -7.42 -1.30
CA VAL A 37 5.35 -6.14 -0.63
C VAL A 37 4.14 -5.49 -1.28
N ASP A 38 3.14 -5.17 -0.46
CA ASP A 38 1.89 -4.56 -0.89
C ASP A 38 1.67 -3.26 -0.09
N CYS A 39 1.87 -2.13 -0.75
CA CYS A 39 1.76 -0.79 -0.16
C CYS A 39 0.57 -0.04 -0.77
N VAL A 40 -0.35 0.43 0.07
CA VAL A 40 -1.43 1.32 -0.36
C VAL A 40 -1.51 2.52 0.56
N GLU A 41 -1.52 3.72 -0.01
CA GLU A 41 -1.65 4.97 0.72
C GLU A 41 -2.74 5.85 0.08
N ILE A 42 -3.69 6.32 0.89
CA ILE A 42 -4.71 7.28 0.50
C ILE A 42 -4.36 8.66 1.05
N VAL A 43 -4.34 9.67 0.18
CA VAL A 43 -4.03 11.07 0.49
C VAL A 43 -5.26 11.94 0.27
N ARG A 44 -5.61 12.76 1.26
CA ARG A 44 -6.72 13.72 1.22
C ARG A 44 -6.26 15.14 1.55
N ASP A 45 -7.07 16.11 1.14
CA ASP A 45 -6.91 17.53 1.48
C ASP A 45 -5.54 18.11 1.04
N GLN A 46 -4.74 18.58 1.99
CA GLN A 46 -3.38 19.10 1.80
C GLN A 46 -2.33 18.16 2.40
N ALA A 47 -2.68 16.89 2.59
CA ALA A 47 -1.78 15.90 3.14
C ALA A 47 -0.66 15.55 2.14
N LEU A 48 0.43 15.05 2.69
CA LEU A 48 1.57 14.56 1.91
C LEU A 48 1.84 13.11 2.29
N ALA A 49 1.96 12.25 1.29
CA ALA A 49 2.45 10.89 1.46
C ALA A 49 3.73 10.68 0.65
N HIS A 50 4.71 10.05 1.28
CA HIS A 50 6.00 9.74 0.69
C HIS A 50 6.43 8.33 1.10
N ALA A 51 6.75 7.49 0.11
CA ALA A 51 7.23 6.14 0.34
C ALA A 51 8.58 5.93 -0.33
N THR A 52 9.53 5.35 0.40
CA THR A 52 10.85 4.96 -0.11
C THR A 52 11.04 3.45 0.09
N PRO A 53 10.75 2.64 -0.96
CA PRO A 53 11.00 1.21 -0.92
C PRO A 53 12.43 0.86 -1.35
N ILE A 54 13.01 -0.15 -0.70
CA ILE A 54 14.25 -0.81 -1.09
C ILE A 54 13.94 -2.29 -1.33
N VAL A 55 14.21 -2.75 -2.54
CA VAL A 55 14.10 -4.17 -2.90
C VAL A 55 15.47 -4.64 -3.36
N LEU A 56 16.07 -5.56 -2.61
CA LEU A 56 17.42 -6.07 -2.87
C LEU A 56 17.37 -7.58 -3.09
N VAL A 57 17.96 -8.07 -4.18
CA VAL A 57 18.07 -9.51 -4.44
C VAL A 57 19.50 -9.84 -4.81
N THR A 58 20.10 -10.80 -4.11
CA THR A 58 21.49 -11.22 -4.33
C THR A 58 21.64 -12.69 -4.73
N ASP A 59 20.60 -13.52 -4.62
CA ASP A 59 20.57 -14.88 -5.18
C ASP A 59 19.67 -14.92 -6.41
N ALA A 60 20.17 -15.42 -7.53
CA ALA A 60 19.46 -15.46 -8.82
C ALA A 60 18.20 -16.34 -8.83
N ARG A 61 18.02 -17.20 -7.81
CA ARG A 61 16.84 -18.05 -7.65
C ARG A 61 15.80 -17.44 -6.70
N ALA A 62 16.10 -16.30 -6.07
CA ALA A 62 15.15 -15.58 -5.24
C ALA A 62 14.22 -14.70 -6.08
N GLN A 63 13.01 -14.44 -5.57
CA GLN A 63 12.02 -13.60 -6.22
C GLN A 63 11.32 -12.71 -5.19
N ILE A 64 11.41 -11.39 -5.38
CA ILE A 64 10.69 -10.41 -4.57
C ILE A 64 9.77 -9.60 -5.51
N THR A 65 8.51 -9.42 -5.12
CA THR A 65 7.56 -8.55 -5.83
C THR A 65 7.17 -7.37 -4.96
N HIS A 66 6.97 -6.21 -5.58
CA HIS A 66 6.52 -5.00 -4.91
C HIS A 66 5.41 -4.33 -5.72
N GLU A 67 4.29 -4.09 -5.05
CA GLU A 67 3.14 -3.38 -5.57
C GLU A 67 2.87 -2.18 -4.66
N ALA A 68 2.69 -1.01 -5.28
CA ALA A 68 2.47 0.25 -4.57
C ALA A 68 1.40 1.10 -5.26
N ALA A 69 0.46 1.64 -4.47
CA ALA A 69 -0.53 2.61 -4.90
C ALA A 69 -0.59 3.76 -3.90
N ILE A 70 -0.24 4.98 -4.33
CA ILE A 70 -0.29 6.20 -3.51
C ILE A 70 -1.11 7.23 -4.27
N GLY A 71 -2.20 7.71 -3.69
CA GLY A 71 -3.07 8.67 -4.37
C GLY A 71 -4.37 8.94 -3.63
N THR A 72 -5.36 9.46 -4.36
CA THR A 72 -6.71 9.63 -3.81
C THR A 72 -7.52 8.33 -3.87
N VAL A 73 -8.71 8.36 -3.28
CA VAL A 73 -9.68 7.26 -3.27
C VAL A 73 -10.09 6.89 -4.70
N GLY A 74 -10.26 5.59 -4.96
CA GLY A 74 -10.58 5.08 -6.29
C GLY A 74 -11.94 5.58 -6.79
N LYS A 75 -11.95 6.35 -7.89
CA LYS A 75 -13.17 6.98 -8.46
C LYS A 75 -14.31 5.99 -8.69
N LYS A 76 -14.04 4.82 -9.27
CA LYS A 76 -15.06 3.81 -9.56
C LYS A 76 -15.70 3.25 -8.30
N GLU A 77 -14.92 3.08 -7.24
CA GLU A 77 -15.37 2.53 -5.97
C GLU A 77 -16.25 3.56 -5.24
N LEU A 78 -15.79 4.82 -5.24
CA LEU A 78 -16.55 5.96 -4.74
C LEU A 78 -17.90 6.11 -5.47
N GLU A 79 -17.88 6.16 -6.80
CA GLU A 79 -19.09 6.25 -7.63
C GLU A 79 -20.06 5.07 -7.38
N THR A 80 -19.53 3.87 -7.12
CA THR A 80 -20.36 2.69 -6.82
C THR A 80 -21.09 2.83 -5.49
N LEU A 81 -20.43 3.36 -4.46
CA LEU A 81 -21.05 3.59 -3.15
C LEU A 81 -22.08 4.73 -3.23
N MET A 82 -21.74 5.83 -3.91
CA MET A 82 -22.65 6.95 -4.12
C MET A 82 -23.89 6.55 -4.91
N ALA A 83 -23.75 5.72 -5.95
CA ALA A 83 -24.87 5.17 -6.71
C ALA A 83 -25.82 4.29 -5.86
N ARG A 84 -25.36 3.81 -4.70
CA ARG A 84 -26.17 3.06 -3.73
C ARG A 84 -26.77 3.94 -2.63
N GLY A 85 -26.64 5.27 -2.74
CA GLY A 85 -27.20 6.25 -1.80
C GLY A 85 -26.30 6.55 -0.60
N VAL A 86 -25.02 6.22 -0.66
CA VAL A 86 -24.05 6.61 0.38
C VAL A 86 -23.51 8.00 0.06
N GLU A 87 -23.49 8.89 1.05
CA GLU A 87 -22.91 10.23 0.89
C GLU A 87 -21.40 10.14 0.60
N GLU A 88 -20.85 11.08 -0.19
CA GLU A 88 -19.47 11.03 -0.66
C GLU A 88 -18.45 10.88 0.49
N GLU A 89 -18.59 11.68 1.54
CA GLU A 89 -17.69 11.65 2.71
C GLU A 89 -17.75 10.29 3.44
N GLU A 90 -18.96 9.73 3.57
CA GLU A 90 -19.16 8.42 4.19
C GLU A 90 -18.62 7.29 3.30
N ALA A 91 -18.77 7.41 1.97
CA ALA A 91 -18.23 6.46 1.01
C ALA A 91 -16.70 6.44 1.05
N VAL A 92 -16.05 7.61 1.15
CA VAL A 92 -14.60 7.72 1.36
C VAL A 92 -14.19 7.01 2.65
N ASP A 93 -14.91 7.26 3.75
CA ASP A 93 -14.64 6.64 5.05
C ASP A 93 -14.76 5.10 4.99
N ILE A 94 -15.75 4.58 4.28
CA ILE A 94 -15.94 3.14 4.04
C ILE A 94 -14.75 2.55 3.27
N ILE A 95 -14.31 3.22 2.19
CA ILE A 95 -13.18 2.75 1.37
C ILE A 95 -11.88 2.76 2.20
N VAL A 96 -11.62 3.82 2.95
CA VAL A 96 -10.45 3.92 3.81
C VAL A 96 -10.47 2.83 4.89
N ARG A 97 -11.61 2.58 5.54
CA ARG A 97 -11.73 1.49 6.53
C ARG A 97 -11.51 0.12 5.90
N GLY A 98 -12.11 -0.15 4.73
CA GLY A 98 -11.92 -1.39 4.01
C GLY A 98 -10.46 -1.62 3.58
N MET A 99 -9.75 -0.55 3.25
CA MET A 99 -8.32 -0.59 2.95
C MET A 99 -7.46 -0.91 4.18
N LEU A 100 -7.75 -0.30 5.34
CA LEU A 100 -6.96 -0.44 6.57
C LEU A 100 -7.14 -1.80 7.26
N GLY A 101 -8.28 -2.46 7.05
CA GLY A 101 -8.61 -3.77 7.64
C GLY A 101 -9.48 -3.67 8.88
#